data_AF-D7CIL1-F1
#
_entry.id   AF-D7CIL1-F1
#
_cell.length_a   1.000
_cell.length_b   1.000
_cell.length_c   1.000
_cell.angle_alpha   90.00
_cell.angle_beta   90.00
_cell.angle_gamma   90.00
#
_symmetry.space_group_name_H-M   'P 1'
#
loop_
_entity.id
_entity.type
_entity.pdbx_description
1 polymer ?
#
loop_
_entity_poly.entity_id
_entity_poly.type
_entity_poly.pdbx_seq_one_letter_code
_entity_poly.pdbx_strand_id
1 'polypeptide(L)'
;MADEIMCPECGSKNVVRIVYGVSTWELGQKAEKGRIGPGGCCISEESPGFACNDCNCAWGGEKLSGKKYEEIRRIKANIGRHCDLSSNVCVEVDLIAFRVTWNQGLYKQVRFEKPIDAASAKKFIQRLRQLRVLDWGPRYDNLGVLDGTQWSIEVEFDEVCIVKGGSNGYPKEWDGFCRLIQDVAGRPFK
;
A
#
# COMPACT_ATOMS: atom_id res chain seq x y z
N MET A 1 -22.67 -6.98 -19.91
CA MET A 1 -23.64 -6.73 -18.83
C MET A 1 -22.91 -7.10 -17.55
N ALA A 2 -22.63 -6.14 -16.67
CA ALA A 2 -21.93 -6.44 -15.42
C ALA A 2 -22.91 -7.15 -14.48
N ASP A 3 -22.53 -8.30 -13.94
CA ASP A 3 -23.32 -9.01 -12.93
C ASP A 3 -23.64 -8.07 -11.77
N GLU A 4 -24.94 -7.84 -11.51
CA GLU A 4 -25.38 -7.11 -10.32
C GLU A 4 -25.12 -7.98 -9.09
N ILE A 5 -24.09 -7.63 -8.31
CA ILE A 5 -23.77 -8.30 -7.05
C ILE A 5 -24.90 -8.03 -6.05
N MET A 6 -25.56 -9.10 -5.60
CA MET A 6 -26.58 -9.05 -4.56
C MET A 6 -26.05 -9.67 -3.27
N CYS A 7 -26.55 -9.20 -2.12
CA CYS A 7 -26.21 -9.78 -0.84
C CYS A 7 -26.74 -11.21 -0.73
N PRO A 8 -25.89 -12.21 -0.42
CA PRO A 8 -26.32 -13.59 -0.29
C PRO A 8 -27.25 -13.83 0.92
N GLU A 9 -27.17 -12.99 1.95
CA GLU A 9 -27.97 -13.13 3.17
C GLU A 9 -29.35 -12.49 3.07
N CYS A 10 -29.44 -11.26 2.54
CA CYS A 10 -30.70 -10.50 2.54
C CYS A 10 -31.26 -10.19 1.14
N GLY A 11 -30.54 -10.56 0.07
CA GLY A 11 -30.95 -10.27 -1.31
C GLY A 11 -30.91 -8.79 -1.71
N SER A 12 -30.40 -7.91 -0.83
CA SER A 12 -30.29 -6.48 -1.14
C SER A 12 -29.26 -6.22 -2.25
N LYS A 13 -29.55 -5.21 -3.07
CA LYS A 13 -28.62 -4.63 -4.05
C LYS A 13 -27.73 -3.55 -3.45
N ASN A 14 -27.95 -3.16 -2.20
CA ASN A 14 -27.16 -2.16 -1.47
C ASN A 14 -25.84 -2.79 -0.97
N VAL A 15 -25.02 -3.22 -1.92
CA VAL A 15 -23.73 -3.87 -1.70
C VAL A 15 -22.62 -2.90 -2.08
N VAL A 16 -21.64 -2.77 -1.19
CA VAL A 16 -20.47 -1.92 -1.37
C VAL A 16 -19.19 -2.73 -1.28
N ARG A 17 -18.11 -2.22 -1.89
CA ARG A 17 -16.79 -2.80 -1.74
C ARG A 17 -16.16 -2.39 -0.41
N ILE A 18 -15.46 -3.32 0.21
CA ILE A 18 -14.69 -3.06 1.43
C ILE A 18 -13.31 -2.53 1.02
N VAL A 19 -12.91 -1.41 1.60
CA VAL A 19 -11.60 -0.81 1.39
C VAL A 19 -10.77 -1.00 2.67
N TYR A 20 -9.59 -1.60 2.50
CA TYR A 20 -8.61 -1.82 3.55
C TYR A 20 -7.45 -0.82 3.42
N GLY A 21 -6.72 -0.65 4.52
CA GLY A 21 -5.53 0.21 4.60
C GLY A 21 -5.79 1.53 5.31
N VAL A 22 -4.86 2.47 5.16
CA VAL A 22 -4.98 3.80 5.77
C VAL A 22 -6.02 4.61 5.00
N SER A 23 -7.05 5.04 5.71
CA SER A 23 -8.12 5.87 5.16
C SER A 23 -7.60 7.28 4.84
N THR A 24 -7.63 7.64 3.56
CA THR A 24 -7.48 9.05 3.14
C THR A 24 -8.77 9.83 3.47
N TRP A 25 -8.69 11.16 3.50
CA TRP A 25 -9.85 12.02 3.73
C TRP A 25 -11.00 11.75 2.75
N GLU A 26 -10.67 11.50 1.48
CA GLU A 26 -11.66 11.20 0.45
C GLU A 26 -12.33 9.84 0.66
N LEU A 27 -11.57 8.83 1.09
CA LEU A 27 -12.11 7.51 1.44
C LEU A 27 -13.01 7.61 2.67
N GLY A 28 -12.64 8.42 3.67
CA GLY A 28 -13.50 8.70 4.83
C GLY A 28 -14.88 9.23 4.41
N GLN A 29 -14.91 10.25 3.54
CA GLN A 29 -16.18 10.81 3.03
C GLN A 29 -17.00 9.81 2.21
N LYS A 30 -16.34 8.92 1.45
CA LYS A 30 -17.04 7.86 0.70
C LYS A 30 -17.65 6.81 1.65
N ALA A 31 -16.96 6.47 2.73
CA ALA A 31 -17.44 5.54 3.74
C ALA A 31 -18.65 6.09 4.50
N GLU A 32 -18.59 7.36 4.93
CA GLU A 32 -19.72 8.05 5.58
C GLU A 32 -20.97 8.10 4.70
N LYS A 33 -20.77 8.23 3.38
CA LYS A 33 -21.86 8.24 2.38
C LYS A 33 -22.35 6.83 2.02
N GLY A 34 -21.85 5.78 2.69
CA GLY A 34 -22.21 4.39 2.42
C GLY A 34 -21.86 3.95 1.00
N ARG A 35 -20.86 4.56 0.36
CA ARG A 35 -20.38 4.18 -0.99
C ARG A 35 -19.31 3.08 -0.94
N ILE A 36 -18.65 2.94 0.20
CA ILE A 36 -17.63 1.92 0.49
C ILE A 36 -17.77 1.44 1.94
N GLY A 37 -17.36 0.21 2.23
CA GLY A 37 -17.26 -0.33 3.59
C GLY A 37 -15.83 -0.22 4.14
N PRO A 38 -15.62 0.19 5.40
CA PRO A 38 -14.28 0.20 6.00
C PRO A 38 -13.86 -1.21 6.44
N GLY A 39 -12.73 -1.72 5.91
CA GLY A 39 -12.21 -3.06 6.22
C GLY A 39 -11.19 -3.10 7.35
N GLY A 40 -10.70 -1.94 7.78
CA GLY A 40 -9.60 -1.81 8.73
C GLY A 40 -8.23 -1.69 8.04
N CYS A 41 -7.17 -1.56 8.84
CA CYS A 41 -5.83 -1.21 8.32
C CYS A 41 -5.07 -2.39 7.66
N CYS A 42 -5.45 -3.63 7.96
CA CYS A 42 -4.73 -4.83 7.53
C CYS A 42 -5.66 -5.73 6.71
N ILE A 43 -5.14 -6.27 5.61
CA ILE A 43 -5.84 -7.24 4.74
C ILE A 43 -5.14 -8.61 4.81
N SER A 44 -5.92 -9.67 4.88
CA SER A 44 -5.53 -11.08 4.75
C SER A 44 -6.23 -11.71 3.55
N GLU A 45 -5.82 -12.91 3.12
CA GLU A 45 -6.48 -13.62 2.02
C GLU A 45 -7.96 -13.97 2.30
N GLU A 46 -8.33 -14.04 3.58
CA GLU A 46 -9.68 -14.31 4.06
C GLU A 46 -10.51 -13.03 4.26
N SER A 47 -9.88 -11.86 4.06
CA SER A 47 -10.56 -10.58 4.25
C SER A 47 -11.64 -10.37 3.20
N PRO A 48 -12.90 -10.09 3.59
CA PRO A 48 -14.00 -9.91 2.66
C PRO A 48 -13.81 -8.67 1.78
N GLY A 49 -14.21 -8.76 0.52
CA GLY A 49 -14.12 -7.68 -0.47
C GLY A 49 -15.42 -6.89 -0.60
N PHE A 50 -16.53 -7.40 -0.08
CA PHE A 50 -17.86 -6.79 -0.15
C PHE A 50 -18.56 -6.76 1.21
N ALA A 51 -19.34 -5.71 1.45
CA ALA A 51 -20.23 -5.57 2.59
C ALA A 51 -21.63 -5.14 2.10
N CYS A 52 -22.68 -5.61 2.77
CA CYS A 52 -24.03 -5.10 2.58
C CYS A 52 -24.32 -3.98 3.59
N ASN A 53 -24.76 -2.82 3.12
CA ASN A 53 -25.14 -1.72 4.02
C ASN A 53 -26.41 -2.01 4.82
N ASP A 54 -27.28 -2.92 4.37
CA ASP A 54 -28.58 -3.16 5.01
C ASP A 54 -28.52 -4.22 6.12
N CYS A 55 -27.76 -5.31 5.90
CA CYS A 55 -27.64 -6.40 6.89
C CYS A 55 -26.25 -6.51 7.52
N ASN A 56 -25.29 -5.69 7.06
CA ASN A 56 -23.90 -5.68 7.53
C ASN A 56 -23.15 -7.01 7.36
N CYS A 57 -23.66 -7.93 6.54
CA CYS A 57 -22.94 -9.12 6.11
C CYS A 57 -21.73 -8.71 5.25
N ALA A 58 -20.60 -9.39 5.42
CA ALA A 58 -19.40 -9.21 4.60
C ALA A 58 -18.99 -10.53 3.95
N TRP A 59 -18.65 -10.50 2.67
CA TRP A 59 -18.32 -11.71 1.91
C TRP A 59 -17.37 -11.43 0.74
N GLY A 60 -16.98 -12.51 0.08
CA GLY A 60 -16.21 -12.50 -1.16
C GLY A 60 -14.81 -11.94 -0.96
N GLY A 61 -13.84 -12.77 -0.57
CA GLY A 61 -12.46 -12.31 -0.46
C GLY A 61 -11.90 -11.88 -1.81
N GLU A 62 -11.55 -10.61 -1.94
CA GLU A 62 -10.87 -10.14 -3.13
C GLU A 62 -9.43 -10.63 -3.03
N LYS A 63 -9.10 -11.65 -3.84
CA LYS A 63 -7.71 -11.81 -4.25
C LYS A 63 -7.27 -10.43 -4.75
N LEU A 64 -6.13 -9.91 -4.28
CA LEU A 64 -5.49 -8.72 -4.87
C LEU A 64 -5.18 -8.87 -6.39
N SER A 65 -5.62 -9.97 -7.02
CA SER A 65 -5.30 -10.53 -8.33
C SER A 65 -5.87 -9.78 -9.54
N GLY A 66 -6.33 -8.55 -9.39
CA GLY A 66 -6.86 -7.74 -10.50
C GLY A 66 -6.10 -6.45 -10.76
N LYS A 67 -5.31 -5.96 -9.79
CA LYS A 67 -4.67 -4.65 -9.88
C LYS A 67 -3.47 -4.69 -10.80
N LYS A 68 -3.41 -3.74 -11.74
CA LYS A 68 -2.30 -3.62 -12.68
C LYS A 68 -1.30 -2.61 -12.15
N TYR A 69 -0.03 -2.85 -12.44
CA TYR A 69 1.06 -1.94 -12.06
C TYR A 69 0.93 -0.56 -12.72
N GLU A 70 0.29 -0.47 -13.88
CA GLU A 70 0.02 0.78 -14.58
C GLU A 70 -1.01 1.68 -13.87
N GLU A 71 -1.81 1.13 -12.94
CA GLU A 71 -2.84 1.86 -12.21
C GLU A 71 -2.32 2.46 -10.89
N ILE A 72 -1.05 2.22 -10.56
CA ILE A 72 -0.43 2.75 -9.35
C ILE A 72 -0.31 4.26 -9.49
N ARG A 73 -0.87 4.99 -8.53
CA ARG A 73 -0.80 6.46 -8.45
C ARG A 73 0.39 6.89 -7.62
N ARG A 74 0.64 6.21 -6.51
CA ARG A 74 1.71 6.55 -5.57
C ARG A 74 2.24 5.32 -4.84
N ILE A 75 3.52 5.37 -4.50
CA ILE A 75 4.16 4.40 -3.62
C ILE A 75 4.87 5.14 -2.51
N LYS A 76 4.62 4.73 -1.27
CA LYS A 76 5.30 5.24 -0.10
C LYS A 76 5.96 4.10 0.64
N ALA A 77 7.28 4.18 0.79
CA ALA A 77 8.09 3.17 1.45
C ALA A 77 8.74 3.77 2.69
N ASN A 78 8.65 3.07 3.80
CA ASN A 78 9.25 3.44 5.07
C ASN A 78 10.13 2.30 5.57
N ILE A 79 11.32 2.63 6.07
CA ILE A 79 12.17 1.73 6.81
C ILE A 79 12.84 2.48 7.97
N GLY A 80 12.93 1.87 9.14
CA GLY A 80 13.66 2.47 10.26
C GLY A 80 13.73 1.60 11.49
N ARG A 81 14.56 2.03 12.45
CA ARG A 81 14.79 1.32 13.71
C ARG A 81 14.05 2.01 14.85
N HIS A 82 13.38 1.24 15.70
CA HIS A 82 12.62 1.75 16.84
C HIS A 82 13.47 2.60 17.80
N CYS A 83 14.73 2.21 18.00
CA CYS A 83 15.64 2.85 18.97
C CYS A 83 16.54 3.94 18.37
N ASP A 84 16.64 4.03 17.04
CA ASP A 84 17.37 5.11 16.36
C ASP A 84 16.42 5.86 15.45
N LEU A 85 15.75 6.82 16.06
CA LEU A 85 14.69 7.54 15.39
C LEU A 85 15.21 8.49 14.28
N SER A 86 16.54 8.71 14.20
CA SER A 86 17.22 9.41 13.10
C SER A 86 17.41 8.54 11.85
N SER A 87 17.33 7.22 12.01
CA SER A 87 17.48 6.24 10.92
C SER A 87 16.20 6.00 10.11
N ASN A 88 15.05 6.58 10.52
CA ASN A 88 13.80 6.42 9.78
C ASN A 88 13.89 7.13 8.42
N VAL A 89 13.75 6.38 7.34
CA VAL A 89 13.72 6.89 5.97
C VAL A 89 12.35 6.64 5.37
N CYS A 90 11.75 7.69 4.82
CA CYS A 90 10.48 7.63 4.09
C CYS A 90 10.69 8.14 2.67
N VAL A 91 10.37 7.33 1.68
CA VAL A 91 10.40 7.68 0.26
C VAL A 91 8.99 7.62 -0.30
N GLU A 92 8.53 8.70 -0.90
CA GLU A 92 7.26 8.81 -1.57
C GLU A 92 7.51 9.08 -3.05
N VAL A 93 7.01 8.19 -3.91
CA VAL A 93 7.05 8.32 -5.37
C VAL A 93 5.61 8.56 -5.84
N ASP A 94 5.31 9.79 -6.22
CA ASP A 94 4.04 10.21 -6.78
C ASP A 94 4.15 10.21 -8.31
N LEU A 95 3.43 9.30 -8.96
CA LEU A 95 3.47 9.09 -10.40
C LEU A 95 2.49 9.99 -11.15
N ILE A 96 1.56 10.63 -10.44
CA ILE A 96 0.64 11.61 -11.01
C ILE A 96 1.28 12.99 -11.04
N ALA A 97 1.89 13.39 -9.91
CA ALA A 97 2.63 14.64 -9.79
C ALA A 97 4.05 14.57 -10.34
N PHE A 98 4.51 13.39 -10.80
CA PHE A 98 5.87 13.14 -11.28
C PHE A 98 6.95 13.62 -10.31
N ARG A 99 6.79 13.24 -9.05
CA ARG A 99 7.62 13.73 -7.96
C ARG A 99 8.10 12.60 -7.05
N VAL A 100 9.36 12.67 -6.65
CA VAL A 100 9.94 11.82 -5.61
C VAL A 100 10.31 12.68 -4.41
N THR A 101 9.78 12.33 -3.25
CA THR A 101 10.12 12.94 -1.97
C THR A 101 10.85 11.92 -1.11
N TRP A 102 11.97 12.33 -0.54
CA TRP A 102 12.75 11.54 0.40
C TRP A 102 12.87 12.31 1.70
N ASN A 103 12.56 11.67 2.82
CA ASN A 103 12.62 12.26 4.15
C ASN A 103 13.40 11.34 5.09
N GLN A 104 14.22 11.93 5.97
CA GLN A 104 14.89 11.20 7.04
C GLN A 104 14.67 11.84 8.42
N GLY A 105 14.47 11.00 9.43
CA GLY A 105 14.36 11.35 10.85
C GLY A 105 12.93 11.68 11.33
N LEU A 106 12.76 11.69 12.66
CA LEU A 106 11.49 11.92 13.39
C LEU A 106 10.67 13.13 12.94
N TYR A 107 11.35 14.18 12.48
CA TYR A 107 10.75 15.48 12.20
C TYR A 107 11.05 15.96 10.78
N LYS A 108 11.39 15.06 9.84
CA LYS A 108 11.74 15.40 8.45
C LYS A 108 12.87 16.44 8.35
N GLN A 109 13.89 16.34 9.22
CA GLN A 109 14.99 17.30 9.27
C GLN A 109 15.74 17.41 7.94
N VAL A 110 15.79 16.32 7.16
CA VAL A 110 16.28 16.33 5.80
C VAL A 110 15.15 15.90 4.88
N ARG A 111 14.64 16.85 4.10
CA ARG A 111 13.71 16.60 3.01
C ARG A 111 14.40 16.91 1.69
N PHE A 112 14.39 15.94 0.80
CA PHE A 112 14.83 16.10 -0.58
C PHE A 112 13.66 15.82 -1.50
N GLU A 113 13.52 16.66 -2.52
CA GLU A 113 12.47 16.53 -3.52
C GLU A 113 13.14 16.63 -4.88
N LYS A 114 12.77 15.73 -5.79
CA LYS A 114 13.17 15.82 -7.18
C LYS A 114 12.05 15.41 -8.12
N PRO A 115 12.01 15.96 -9.33
CA PRO A 115 11.12 15.48 -10.36
C PRO A 115 11.57 14.09 -10.86
N ILE A 116 10.62 13.32 -11.39
CA ILE A 116 10.88 12.09 -12.15
C ILE A 116 10.26 12.23 -13.53
N ASP A 117 11.01 11.96 -14.58
CA ASP A 117 10.49 12.00 -15.95
C ASP A 117 9.62 10.77 -16.27
N ALA A 118 8.77 10.86 -17.29
CA ALA A 118 7.85 9.81 -17.68
C ALA A 118 8.54 8.49 -18.08
N ALA A 119 9.75 8.55 -18.68
CA ALA A 119 10.48 7.34 -19.06
C ALA A 119 11.04 6.62 -17.83
N SER A 120 11.59 7.37 -16.87
CA SER A 120 12.04 6.85 -15.57
C SER A 120 10.87 6.29 -14.74
N ALA A 121 9.72 6.97 -14.72
CA ALA A 121 8.50 6.48 -14.07
C ALA A 121 8.03 5.14 -14.68
N LYS A 122 8.02 5.02 -16.00
CA LYS A 122 7.68 3.77 -16.69
C LYS A 122 8.66 2.64 -16.36
N LYS A 123 9.96 2.92 -16.35
CA LYS A 123 10.99 1.94 -15.93
C LYS A 123 10.81 1.51 -14.49
N PHE A 124 10.48 2.44 -13.59
CA PHE A 124 10.21 2.18 -12.18
C PHE A 124 9.03 1.19 -12.03
N ILE A 125 7.91 1.46 -12.70
CA ILE A 125 6.74 0.56 -12.76
C ILE A 125 7.11 -0.83 -13.29
N GLN A 126 7.89 -0.92 -14.36
CA GLN A 126 8.35 -2.21 -14.90
C GLN A 126 9.22 -2.98 -13.91
N ARG A 127 10.10 -2.30 -13.17
CA ARG A 127 10.95 -2.95 -12.16
C ARG A 127 10.13 -3.44 -10.96
N LEU A 128 9.13 -2.69 -10.51
CA LEU A 128 8.19 -3.16 -9.49
C LEU A 128 7.44 -4.43 -9.90
N ARG A 129 7.05 -4.52 -11.17
CA ARG A 129 6.46 -5.73 -11.74
C ARG A 129 7.42 -6.92 -11.68
N GLN A 130 8.68 -6.73 -12.04
CA GLN A 130 9.69 -7.79 -11.98
C GLN A 130 9.93 -8.28 -10.54
N LEU A 131 9.86 -7.37 -9.57
CA LEU A 131 9.98 -7.70 -8.14
C LEU A 131 8.70 -8.28 -7.55
N ARG A 132 7.61 -8.34 -8.33
CA ARG A 132 6.30 -8.86 -7.93
C ARG A 132 5.77 -8.24 -6.62
N VAL A 133 6.02 -6.94 -6.42
CA VAL A 133 5.67 -6.25 -5.16
C VAL A 133 4.20 -6.40 -4.78
N LEU A 134 3.28 -6.41 -5.74
CA LEU A 134 1.84 -6.58 -5.46
C LEU A 134 1.52 -7.98 -4.89
N ASP A 135 2.29 -9.00 -5.30
CA ASP A 135 2.13 -10.40 -4.90
C ASP A 135 2.78 -10.73 -3.54
N TRP A 136 3.51 -9.78 -2.94
CA TRP A 136 4.09 -9.99 -1.62
C TRP A 136 3.01 -10.20 -0.56
N GLY A 137 3.31 -10.99 0.46
CA GLY A 137 2.45 -11.15 1.63
C GLY A 137 2.20 -9.83 2.38
N PRO A 138 1.16 -9.75 3.20
CA PRO A 138 0.82 -8.52 3.93
C PRO A 138 1.80 -8.22 5.08
N ARG A 139 2.35 -9.25 5.72
CA ARG A 139 3.24 -9.14 6.88
C ARG A 139 4.44 -10.08 6.80
N TYR A 140 5.60 -9.59 7.24
CA TYR A 140 6.85 -10.35 7.36
C TYR A 140 7.49 -10.07 8.72
N ASP A 141 7.15 -10.87 9.72
CA ASP A 141 7.59 -10.65 11.10
C ASP A 141 8.52 -11.76 11.56
N ASN A 142 9.70 -11.37 12.05
CA ASN A 142 10.63 -12.25 12.73
C ASN A 142 10.68 -11.87 14.22
N LEU A 143 9.91 -12.59 15.02
CA LEU A 143 9.78 -12.38 16.47
C LEU A 143 11.04 -12.77 17.26
N GLY A 144 12.02 -13.43 16.63
CA GLY A 144 13.28 -13.81 17.25
C GLY A 144 14.28 -12.66 17.39
N VAL A 145 13.96 -11.46 16.88
CA VAL A 145 14.81 -10.27 16.93
C VAL A 145 14.07 -9.18 17.71
N LEU A 146 14.60 -8.78 18.87
CA LEU A 146 14.01 -7.78 19.76
C LEU A 146 14.31 -6.34 19.30
N ASP A 147 15.58 -6.05 18.97
CA ASP A 147 16.02 -4.74 18.46
C ASP A 147 16.41 -4.84 16.98
N GLY A 148 15.59 -4.29 16.10
CA GLY A 148 15.93 -4.26 14.69
C GLY A 148 15.14 -3.24 13.90
N THR A 149 14.69 -3.64 12.71
CA THR A 149 14.13 -2.74 11.71
C THR A 149 12.68 -3.07 11.44
N GLN A 150 11.89 -2.02 11.37
CA GLN A 150 10.50 -2.05 10.94
C GLN A 150 10.41 -1.39 9.57
N TRP A 151 9.54 -1.90 8.73
CA TRP A 151 9.31 -1.34 7.41
C TRP A 151 7.84 -1.43 7.01
N SER A 152 7.42 -0.52 6.15
CA SER A 152 6.13 -0.55 5.50
C SER A 152 6.20 -0.05 4.06
N ILE A 153 5.33 -0.58 3.22
CA ILE A 153 5.09 -0.13 1.85
C ILE A 153 3.60 0.11 1.73
N GLU A 154 3.22 1.31 1.32
CA GLU A 154 1.88 1.70 0.95
C GLU A 154 1.85 1.89 -0.58
N VAL A 155 1.05 1.10 -1.29
CA VAL A 155 0.84 1.20 -2.73
C VAL A 155 -0.58 1.70 -2.97
N GLU A 156 -0.68 2.92 -3.49
CA GLU A 156 -1.95 3.60 -3.68
C GLU A 156 -2.43 3.52 -5.12
N PHE A 157 -3.69 3.14 -5.24
CA PHE A 157 -4.51 3.16 -6.44
C PHE A 157 -5.63 4.19 -6.25
N ASP A 158 -6.50 4.33 -7.26
CA ASP A 158 -7.58 5.32 -7.26
C ASP A 158 -8.50 5.28 -6.03
N GLU A 159 -8.88 4.08 -5.57
CA GLU A 159 -9.79 3.90 -4.42
C GLU A 159 -9.26 2.94 -3.36
N VAL A 160 -8.05 2.40 -3.53
CA VAL A 160 -7.51 1.34 -2.68
C VAL A 160 -6.05 1.64 -2.34
N CYS A 161 -5.68 1.43 -1.09
CA CYS A 161 -4.30 1.47 -0.64
C CYS A 161 -3.89 0.09 -0.12
N ILE A 162 -2.95 -0.57 -0.80
CA ILE A 162 -2.38 -1.83 -0.35
C ILE A 162 -1.24 -1.52 0.60
N VAL A 163 -1.35 -1.97 1.84
CA VAL A 163 -0.29 -1.84 2.84
C VAL A 163 0.40 -3.18 3.04
N LYS A 164 1.73 -3.17 3.03
CA LYS A 164 2.58 -4.31 3.34
C LYS A 164 3.62 -3.88 4.37
N GLY A 165 4.07 -4.77 5.22
CA GLY A 165 5.09 -4.41 6.19
C GLY A 165 5.73 -5.58 6.89
N GLY A 166 6.67 -5.27 7.78
CA GLY A 166 7.35 -6.29 8.55
C GLY A 166 8.18 -5.72 9.68
N SER A 167 8.50 -6.59 10.61
CA SER A 167 9.42 -6.37 11.72
C SER A 167 10.49 -7.44 11.66
N ASN A 168 11.71 -7.08 11.26
CA ASN A 168 12.86 -7.99 11.15
C ASN A 168 12.70 -9.16 10.16
N GLY A 169 11.56 -9.27 9.47
CA GLY A 169 11.32 -10.21 8.37
C GLY A 169 11.15 -9.45 7.06
N TYR A 170 11.55 -10.07 5.96
CA TYR A 170 11.54 -9.44 4.63
C TYR A 170 11.16 -10.44 3.54
N PRO A 171 10.47 -9.99 2.47
CA PRO A 171 10.29 -10.79 1.27
C PRO A 171 11.63 -11.10 0.59
N LYS A 172 11.66 -12.18 -0.19
CA LYS A 172 12.86 -12.65 -0.91
C LYS A 172 13.45 -11.57 -1.82
N GLU A 173 12.60 -10.74 -2.44
CA GLU A 173 12.98 -9.69 -3.38
C GLU A 173 13.27 -8.33 -2.70
N TRP A 174 13.27 -8.27 -1.36
CA TRP A 174 13.40 -7.02 -0.59
C TRP A 174 14.64 -6.19 -0.95
N ASP A 175 15.81 -6.81 -1.06
CA ASP A 175 17.04 -6.09 -1.45
C ASP A 175 16.97 -5.49 -2.86
N GLY A 176 16.20 -6.12 -3.75
CA GLY A 176 15.93 -5.59 -5.09
C GLY A 176 15.02 -4.36 -5.03
N PHE A 177 14.01 -4.39 -4.16
CA PHE A 177 13.13 -3.25 -3.90
C PHE A 177 13.87 -2.08 -3.28
N CYS A 178 14.69 -2.31 -2.24
CA CYS A 178 15.46 -1.24 -1.61
C CYS A 178 16.38 -0.54 -2.61
N ARG A 179 17.07 -1.30 -3.48
CA ARG A 179 17.88 -0.72 -4.57
C ARG A 179 17.04 0.10 -5.55
N LEU A 180 15.88 -0.39 -5.96
CA LEU A 180 14.98 0.34 -6.84
C LEU A 180 14.54 1.68 -6.23
N ILE A 181 14.20 1.70 -4.94
CA ILE A 181 13.83 2.92 -4.21
C ILE A 181 15.02 3.88 -4.10
N GLN A 182 16.23 3.36 -3.89
CA GLN A 182 17.45 4.18 -3.85
C GLN A 182 17.74 4.83 -5.21
N ASP A 183 17.64 4.06 -6.29
CA ASP A 183 17.88 4.53 -7.64
C ASP A 183 16.89 5.64 -8.01
N VAL A 184 15.60 5.42 -7.73
CA VAL A 184 14.57 6.41 -8.04
C VAL A 184 14.67 7.65 -7.16
N ALA A 185 15.05 7.52 -5.89
CA ALA A 185 15.24 8.66 -4.98
C ALA A 185 16.56 9.41 -5.20
N GLY A 186 17.61 8.72 -5.68
CA GLY A 186 18.99 9.22 -5.68
C GLY A 186 19.57 9.38 -4.27
N ARG A 187 19.03 8.63 -3.29
CA ARG A 187 19.38 8.71 -1.85
C ARG A 187 19.28 7.31 -1.21
N PRO A 188 20.00 7.05 -0.11
CA PRO A 188 19.92 5.77 0.60
C PRO A 188 18.52 5.43 1.11
N PHE A 189 18.19 4.14 1.14
CA PHE A 189 16.96 3.58 1.71
C PHE A 189 17.31 2.22 2.32
N LYS A 190 17.81 2.22 3.57
CA LYS A 190 18.22 1.08 4.39
C LYS A 190 18.20 1.49 5.86
#